data_AF-A0A935IFC3-F1
#
_entry.id   AF-A0A935IFC3-F1
#
_cell.length_a   1.000
_cell.length_b   1.000
_cell.length_c   1.000
_cell.angle_alpha   90.00
_cell.angle_beta   90.00
_cell.angle_gamma   90.00
#
_symmetry.space_group_name_H-M   'P 1'
#
loop_
_entity.id
_entity.type
_entity.pdbx_description
1 polymer ?
#
loop_
_entity_poly.entity_id
_entity_poly.type
_entity_poly.pdbx_seq_one_letter_code
_entity_poly.pdbx_strand_id
1 'polypeptide(L)'
;MKYLKLILPIIILSVGLVMLFSVIFWNNDQAVENYKKLIHSGQSVRAQITHQSTKKDTKIGKVSIIPYEIKYSFVLNEIEYNGVFHSDHPLDSSFVIVKYLAENPSINAVDPEMSLKDNNKNILIFYPFVVLLIGSVILYFRLRSIKKSRPKNTNIDSNISSIKMAPQAIHDLEDKTEELPEFGGTTPLLIYLKSGALNLVMEMPPFYDDHGNSIDGDDAFPELWDFSDLIAEFTGVPVEHEDRELFVIDHPKTDTPDKIKAFLKDYWKNRKPKYKNIS
;
A
#
# COMPACT_ATOMS: atom_id res chain seq x y z
N MET A 1 10.00 -4.67 36.28
CA MET A 1 9.96 -3.71 35.15
C MET A 1 10.28 -4.29 33.75
N LYS A 2 10.29 -5.62 33.52
CA LYS A 2 10.61 -6.17 32.17
C LYS A 2 9.51 -5.92 31.12
N TYR A 3 8.24 -5.93 31.54
CA TYR A 3 7.09 -5.75 30.63
C TYR A 3 6.81 -4.28 30.27
N LEU A 4 7.30 -3.32 31.07
CA LEU A 4 7.16 -1.89 30.80
C LEU A 4 7.79 -1.48 29.45
N LYS A 5 8.81 -2.23 28.99
CA LYS A 5 9.52 -2.01 27.72
C LYS A 5 8.77 -2.52 26.48
N LEU A 6 7.69 -3.29 26.66
CA LEU A 6 6.82 -3.81 25.58
C LEU A 6 5.58 -2.94 25.37
N ILE A 7 5.23 -2.10 26.34
CA ILE A 7 4.04 -1.24 26.26
C ILE A 7 4.16 -0.24 25.10
N LEU A 8 5.33 0.38 24.94
CA LEU A 8 5.56 1.38 23.88
C LEU A 8 5.35 0.83 22.44
N PRO A 9 5.98 -0.28 22.01
CA PRO A 9 5.73 -0.81 20.66
C PRO A 9 4.28 -1.30 20.47
N ILE A 10 3.63 -1.82 21.50
CA ILE A 10 2.22 -2.23 21.42
C ILE A 10 1.31 -1.02 21.20
N ILE A 11 1.58 0.11 21.87
CA ILE A 11 0.85 1.37 21.65
C ILE A 11 1.06 1.86 20.21
N ILE A 12 2.30 1.86 19.71
CA ILE A 12 2.63 2.30 18.34
C ILE A 12 1.91 1.42 17.30
N LEU A 13 1.91 0.10 17.48
CA LEU A 13 1.20 -0.83 16.60
C LEU A 13 -0.32 -0.60 16.64
N SER A 14 -0.87 -0.37 17.83
CA SER A 14 -2.30 -0.10 18.01
C SER A 14 -2.71 1.20 17.30
N VAL A 15 -1.89 2.25 17.38
CA VAL A 15 -2.11 3.51 16.65
C VAL A 15 -2.02 3.30 15.13
N GLY A 16 -1.02 2.54 14.66
CA GLY A 16 -0.89 2.20 13.24
C GLY A 16 -2.09 1.43 12.70
N LEU A 17 -2.61 0.48 13.48
CA LEU A 17 -3.84 -0.27 13.16
C LEU A 17 -5.06 0.66 13.10
N VAL A 18 -5.27 1.54 14.08
CA VAL A 18 -6.38 2.51 14.05
C VAL A 18 -6.28 3.42 12.83
N MET A 19 -5.08 3.89 12.47
CA MET A 19 -4.88 4.68 11.25
C MET A 19 -5.17 3.87 9.98
N LEU A 20 -4.78 2.60 9.92
CA LEU A 20 -5.07 1.69 8.80
C LEU A 20 -6.57 1.48 8.65
N PHE A 21 -7.27 1.20 9.75
CA PHE A 21 -8.72 1.07 9.79
C PHE A 21 -9.40 2.37 9.35
N SER A 22 -8.92 3.53 9.81
CA SER A 22 -9.43 4.81 9.30
C SER A 22 -9.20 4.96 7.81
N VAL A 23 -8.02 4.63 7.26
CA VAL A 23 -7.80 4.74 5.81
C VAL A 23 -8.70 3.78 5.01
N ILE A 24 -8.87 2.54 5.46
CA ILE A 24 -9.63 1.50 4.74
C ILE A 24 -11.14 1.71 4.87
N PHE A 25 -11.62 2.12 6.04
CA PHE A 25 -13.05 2.23 6.32
C PHE A 25 -13.60 3.67 6.29
N TRP A 26 -12.74 4.70 6.25
CA TRP A 26 -13.19 6.08 6.13
C TRP A 26 -13.53 6.42 4.68
N ASN A 27 -14.69 5.90 4.26
CA ASN A 27 -15.74 6.57 3.50
C ASN A 27 -15.37 7.33 2.21
N ASN A 28 -14.33 6.91 1.50
CA ASN A 28 -13.99 7.50 0.21
C ASN A 28 -14.86 6.95 -0.93
N ASP A 29 -15.32 5.70 -0.83
CA ASP A 29 -16.14 5.05 -1.86
C ASP A 29 -17.47 5.77 -2.11
N GLN A 30 -18.14 6.21 -1.05
CA GLN A 30 -19.41 6.94 -1.18
C GLN A 30 -19.20 8.33 -1.81
N ALA A 31 -18.11 9.04 -1.45
CA ALA A 31 -17.77 10.32 -2.05
C ALA A 31 -17.44 10.15 -3.54
N VAL A 32 -16.62 9.16 -3.89
CA VAL A 32 -16.28 8.78 -5.26
C VAL A 32 -17.52 8.45 -6.08
N GLU A 33 -18.44 7.64 -5.54
CA GLU A 33 -19.69 7.30 -6.21
C GLU A 33 -20.59 8.53 -6.40
N ASN A 34 -20.67 9.40 -5.39
CA ASN A 34 -21.42 10.66 -5.47
C ASN A 34 -20.86 11.59 -6.56
N TYR A 35 -19.54 11.72 -6.69
CA TYR A 35 -18.92 12.49 -7.77
C TYR A 35 -19.18 11.85 -9.14
N LYS A 36 -19.08 10.53 -9.28
CA LYS A 36 -19.46 9.82 -10.51
C LYS A 36 -20.90 10.12 -10.91
N LYS A 37 -21.84 10.07 -9.95
CA LYS A 37 -23.24 10.44 -10.17
C LYS A 37 -23.38 11.91 -10.60
N LEU A 38 -22.69 12.84 -9.95
CA LEU A 38 -22.71 14.26 -10.32
C LEU A 38 -22.20 14.50 -11.76
N ILE A 39 -21.17 13.77 -12.18
CA ILE A 39 -20.62 13.86 -13.54
C ILE A 39 -21.63 13.37 -14.57
N HIS A 40 -22.32 12.26 -14.30
CA HIS A 40 -23.24 11.63 -15.26
C HIS A 40 -24.64 12.25 -15.28
N SER A 41 -25.19 12.62 -14.12
CA SER A 41 -26.60 13.01 -13.96
C SER A 41 -26.81 14.29 -13.15
N GLY A 42 -25.74 15.02 -12.83
CA GLY A 42 -25.83 16.27 -12.07
C GLY A 42 -26.51 17.39 -12.87
N GLN A 43 -27.37 18.15 -12.20
CA GLN A 43 -27.93 19.39 -12.73
C GLN A 43 -27.09 20.58 -12.28
N SER A 44 -27.05 21.64 -13.07
CA SER A 44 -26.28 22.84 -12.75
C SER A 44 -27.16 23.93 -12.14
N VAL A 45 -26.65 24.60 -11.11
CA VAL A 45 -27.25 25.78 -10.48
C VAL A 45 -26.21 26.85 -10.25
N ARG A 46 -26.64 28.11 -10.27
CA ARG A 46 -25.81 29.23 -9.89
C ARG A 46 -25.83 29.36 -8.37
N ALA A 47 -24.67 29.19 -7.73
CA ALA A 47 -24.50 29.39 -6.30
C ALA A 47 -23.76 30.68 -6.00
N GLN A 48 -24.13 31.36 -4.91
CA GLN A 48 -23.50 32.57 -4.45
C GLN A 48 -22.31 32.24 -3.57
N ILE A 49 -21.19 32.94 -3.75
CA ILE A 49 -20.03 32.84 -2.84
C ILE A 49 -20.36 33.59 -1.56
N THR A 50 -20.31 32.87 -0.44
CA THR A 50 -20.63 33.41 0.89
C THR A 50 -19.37 33.79 1.66
N HIS A 51 -18.24 33.12 1.39
CA HIS A 51 -16.99 33.38 2.07
C HIS A 51 -15.79 32.91 1.25
N GLN A 52 -14.69 33.66 1.31
CA GLN A 52 -13.41 33.28 0.73
C GLN A 52 -12.29 33.59 1.73
N SER A 53 -11.48 32.59 2.05
CA SER A 53 -10.36 32.73 3.00
C SER A 53 -9.13 31.98 2.52
N THR A 54 -7.95 32.41 2.96
CA THR A 54 -6.69 31.74 2.67
C THR A 54 -6.43 30.63 3.69
N LYS A 55 -6.09 29.44 3.20
CA LYS A 55 -5.58 28.37 4.06
C LYS A 55 -4.12 28.66 4.39
N LYS A 56 -3.68 28.27 5.59
CA LYS A 56 -2.28 28.40 6.01
C LYS A 56 -1.36 27.69 5.01
N ASP A 57 -0.28 28.40 4.66
CA ASP A 57 0.75 28.08 3.70
C ASP A 57 1.15 26.58 3.72
N THR A 58 0.86 25.86 2.63
CA THR A 58 1.27 24.45 2.50
C THR A 58 2.56 24.42 1.70
N LYS A 59 3.69 24.23 2.38
CA LYS A 59 4.99 24.10 1.71
C LYS A 59 5.14 22.72 1.10
N ILE A 60 5.20 22.65 -0.23
CA ILE A 60 5.64 21.47 -0.96
C ILE A 60 6.94 21.84 -1.67
N GLY A 61 8.08 21.48 -1.09
CA GLY A 61 9.40 21.86 -1.60
C GLY A 61 9.70 23.37 -1.50
N LYS A 62 10.20 23.99 -2.58
CA LYS A 62 10.49 25.44 -2.66
C LYS A 62 9.29 26.29 -3.11
N VAL A 63 8.13 25.66 -3.38
CA VAL A 63 6.93 26.35 -3.87
C VAL A 63 5.93 26.47 -2.73
N SER A 64 5.58 27.71 -2.36
CA SER A 64 4.41 28.00 -1.53
C SER A 64 3.18 27.99 -2.42
N ILE A 65 2.23 27.09 -2.13
CA ILE A 65 0.88 27.17 -2.66
C ILE A 65 0.01 27.67 -1.49
N ILE A 66 -0.65 28.81 -1.69
CA ILE A 66 -1.64 29.34 -0.76
C ILE A 66 -3.01 28.98 -1.34
N PRO A 67 -3.62 27.84 -0.97
CA PRO A 67 -4.95 27.52 -1.46
C PRO A 67 -5.99 28.39 -0.75
N TYR A 68 -6.97 28.88 -1.52
CA TYR A 68 -8.15 29.55 -1.05
C TYR A 68 -9.25 28.53 -0.76
N GLU A 69 -9.91 28.66 0.39
CA GLU A 69 -11.16 27.98 0.70
C GLU A 69 -12.31 28.91 0.34
N ILE A 70 -13.17 28.47 -0.58
CA ILE A 70 -14.32 29.23 -1.06
C ILE A 70 -15.60 28.48 -0.67
N LYS A 71 -16.44 29.15 0.11
CA LYS A 71 -17.76 28.66 0.53
C LYS A 71 -18.83 29.26 -0.36
N TYR A 72 -19.83 28.45 -0.71
CA TYR A 72 -20.95 28.88 -1.54
C TYR A 72 -22.27 28.36 -0.98
N SER A 73 -23.36 29.03 -1.35
CA SER A 73 -24.72 28.58 -1.09
C SER A 73 -25.66 28.78 -2.29
N PHE A 74 -26.69 27.93 -2.38
CA PHE A 74 -27.75 28.04 -3.39
C PHE A 74 -29.07 27.56 -2.79
N VAL A 75 -30.19 28.06 -3.32
CA VAL A 75 -31.53 27.73 -2.81
C VAL A 75 -32.30 26.94 -3.86
N LEU A 76 -32.84 25.79 -3.46
CA LEU A 76 -33.79 25.00 -4.26
C LEU A 76 -35.02 24.73 -3.40
N ASN A 77 -36.22 25.01 -3.93
CA ASN A 77 -37.49 24.79 -3.22
C ASN A 77 -37.48 25.38 -1.79
N GLU A 78 -36.98 26.60 -1.65
CA GLU A 78 -36.85 27.32 -0.35
C GLU A 78 -35.88 26.69 0.66
N ILE A 79 -35.14 25.64 0.28
CA ILE A 79 -34.10 25.01 1.09
C ILE A 79 -32.73 25.51 0.62
N GLU A 80 -31.93 26.04 1.56
CA GLU A 80 -30.56 26.46 1.30
C GLU A 80 -29.59 25.28 1.41
N TYR A 81 -28.77 25.11 0.39
CA TYR A 81 -27.70 24.13 0.30
C TYR A 81 -26.37 24.84 0.27
N ASN A 82 -25.37 24.24 0.89
CA ASN A 82 -24.05 24.81 1.06
C ASN A 82 -22.98 23.85 0.57
N GLY A 83 -21.85 24.41 0.14
CA GLY A 83 -20.68 23.63 -0.22
C GLY A 83 -19.40 24.43 -0.10
N VAL A 84 -18.28 23.72 -0.24
CA VAL A 84 -16.93 24.26 -0.16
C VAL A 84 -16.10 23.70 -1.30
N PHE A 85 -15.27 24.53 -1.91
CA PHE A 85 -14.23 24.06 -2.82
C PHE A 85 -12.95 24.87 -2.63
N HIS A 86 -11.88 24.36 -3.23
CA HIS A 86 -10.54 24.94 -3.12
C HIS A 86 -10.09 25.49 -4.46
N SER A 87 -9.42 26.63 -4.43
CA SER A 87 -8.81 27.26 -5.60
C SER A 87 -7.37 27.66 -5.27
N ASP A 88 -6.50 27.67 -6.28
CA ASP A 88 -5.14 28.20 -6.18
C ASP A 88 -5.09 29.73 -6.30
N HIS A 89 -6.18 30.36 -6.75
CA HIS A 89 -6.33 31.81 -6.87
C HIS A 89 -7.66 32.30 -6.26
N PRO A 90 -7.73 33.55 -5.82
CA PRO A 90 -8.99 34.15 -5.39
C PRO A 90 -9.97 34.23 -6.57
N LEU A 91 -11.27 34.20 -6.29
CA LEU A 91 -12.27 34.44 -7.33
C LEU A 91 -12.67 35.91 -7.37
N ASP A 92 -12.70 36.45 -8.59
CA ASP A 92 -13.22 37.80 -8.84
C ASP A 92 -14.75 37.82 -8.99
N SER A 93 -15.36 36.63 -9.13
CA SER A 93 -16.82 36.46 -9.26
C SER A 93 -17.48 36.37 -7.89
N SER A 94 -18.73 36.84 -7.79
CA SER A 94 -19.60 36.63 -6.62
C SER A 94 -20.39 35.32 -6.66
N PHE A 95 -20.23 34.53 -7.73
CA PHE A 95 -20.98 33.29 -7.94
C PHE A 95 -20.14 32.22 -8.65
N VAL A 96 -20.57 30.97 -8.50
CA VAL A 96 -20.01 29.79 -9.17
C VAL A 96 -21.13 28.92 -9.74
N ILE A 97 -20.79 28.09 -10.71
CA ILE A 97 -21.70 27.05 -11.21
C ILE A 97 -21.43 25.78 -10.40
N VAL A 98 -22.48 25.24 -9.82
CA VAL A 98 -22.44 24.05 -8.97
C VAL A 98 -23.27 22.96 -9.64
N LYS A 99 -22.69 21.76 -9.80
CA LYS A 99 -23.45 20.56 -10.12
C LYS A 99 -24.02 19.96 -8.84
N TYR A 100 -25.29 19.56 -8.86
CA TYR A 100 -25.98 18.89 -7.74
C TYR A 100 -26.83 17.72 -8.23
N LEU A 101 -27.12 16.75 -7.36
CA LEU A 101 -28.06 15.67 -7.66
C LEU A 101 -29.50 16.10 -7.34
N ALA A 102 -30.41 16.02 -8.30
CA ALA A 102 -31.80 16.43 -8.10
C ALA A 102 -32.52 15.65 -6.98
N GLU A 103 -32.22 14.36 -6.86
CA GLU A 103 -32.78 13.48 -5.81
C GLU A 103 -32.23 13.80 -4.41
N ASN A 104 -31.04 14.40 -4.33
CA ASN A 104 -30.39 14.78 -3.09
C ASN A 104 -29.42 15.96 -3.30
N PRO A 105 -29.92 17.22 -3.28
CA PRO A 105 -29.11 18.39 -3.61
C PRO A 105 -27.99 18.70 -2.59
N SER A 106 -28.02 18.06 -1.42
CA SER A 106 -26.90 18.07 -0.47
C SER A 106 -25.64 17.43 -1.04
N ILE A 107 -25.77 16.60 -2.09
CA ILE A 107 -24.65 16.13 -2.90
C ILE A 107 -24.44 17.15 -4.02
N ASN A 108 -23.42 17.99 -3.86
CA ASN A 108 -23.09 19.05 -4.81
C ASN A 108 -21.58 19.33 -4.86
N ALA A 109 -21.11 19.82 -6.00
CA ALA A 109 -19.73 20.26 -6.20
C ALA A 109 -19.61 21.24 -7.38
N VAL A 110 -18.66 22.19 -7.27
CA VAL A 110 -18.32 23.12 -8.37
C VAL A 110 -17.61 22.39 -9.51
N ASP A 111 -16.67 21.52 -9.17
CA ASP A 111 -15.92 20.68 -10.12
C ASP A 111 -15.90 19.23 -9.61
N PRO A 112 -16.94 18.42 -9.93
CA PRO A 112 -16.98 17.02 -9.56
C PRO A 112 -15.81 16.20 -10.13
N GLU A 113 -15.30 16.54 -11.30
CA GLU A 113 -14.21 15.85 -11.98
C GLU A 113 -12.88 16.02 -11.23
N MET A 114 -12.54 17.25 -10.84
CA MET A 114 -11.39 17.54 -10.00
C MET A 114 -11.54 16.94 -8.59
N SER A 115 -12.74 17.03 -8.02
CA SER A 115 -13.05 16.44 -6.71
C SER A 115 -12.90 14.91 -6.73
N LEU A 116 -13.31 14.26 -7.81
CA LEU A 116 -13.10 12.82 -8.02
C LEU A 116 -11.61 12.48 -8.10
N LYS A 117 -10.83 13.27 -8.84
CA LYS A 117 -9.38 13.07 -8.98
C LYS A 117 -8.64 13.22 -7.65
N ASP A 118 -9.02 14.18 -6.82
CA ASP A 118 -8.38 14.40 -5.52
C ASP A 118 -8.79 13.34 -4.49
N ASN A 119 -10.06 12.93 -4.47
CA ASN A 119 -10.50 11.85 -3.61
C ASN A 119 -9.91 10.48 -4.05
N ASN A 120 -9.61 10.29 -5.33
CA ASN A 120 -8.95 9.07 -5.82
C ASN A 120 -7.42 9.03 -5.53
N LYS A 121 -6.82 10.11 -4.98
CA LYS A 121 -5.41 10.09 -4.59
C LYS A 121 -5.22 9.34 -3.27
N ASN A 122 -4.90 8.06 -3.38
CA ASN A 122 -4.52 7.12 -2.32
C ASN A 122 -3.19 7.46 -1.59
N ILE A 123 -2.77 8.72 -1.52
CA ILE A 123 -1.47 9.12 -0.92
C ILE A 123 -1.46 8.94 0.61
N LEU A 124 -2.64 8.89 1.26
CA LEU A 124 -2.72 8.68 2.72
C LEU A 124 -2.55 7.22 3.17
N ILE A 125 -2.51 6.27 2.22
CA ILE A 125 -2.46 4.84 2.54
C ILE A 125 -1.12 4.43 3.14
N PHE A 126 -0.01 5.08 2.78
CA PHE A 126 1.33 4.65 3.20
C PHE A 126 1.68 4.95 4.67
N TYR A 127 1.07 5.97 5.25
CA TYR A 127 1.37 6.41 6.62
C TYR A 127 1.10 5.34 7.69
N PRO A 128 -0.04 4.63 7.70
CA PRO A 128 -0.26 3.54 8.65
C PRO A 128 0.73 2.38 8.46
N PHE A 129 1.14 2.06 7.24
CA PHE A 129 2.14 1.02 6.98
C PHE A 129 3.51 1.39 7.56
N VAL A 130 3.95 2.64 7.43
CA VAL A 130 5.21 3.12 8.03
C VAL A 130 5.18 3.04 9.56
N VAL A 131 4.06 3.44 10.18
CA VAL A 131 3.90 3.35 11.65
C VAL A 131 3.90 1.89 12.12
N LEU A 132 3.21 1.00 11.40
CA LEU A 132 3.20 -0.44 11.68
C LEU A 132 4.58 -1.07 11.52
N LEU A 133 5.33 -0.66 10.49
CA LEU A 133 6.69 -1.14 10.25
C LEU A 133 7.64 -0.71 11.38
N ILE A 134 7.61 0.57 11.79
CA ILE A 134 8.40 1.08 12.92
C ILE A 134 8.04 0.34 14.22
N GLY A 135 6.73 0.16 14.50
CA GLY A 135 6.25 -0.58 15.66
C GLY A 135 6.75 -2.04 15.66
N SER A 136 6.71 -2.69 14.51
CA SER A 136 7.15 -4.08 14.31
C SER A 136 8.65 -4.24 14.51
N VAL A 137 9.46 -3.32 13.97
CA VAL A 137 10.92 -3.31 14.15
C VAL A 137 11.29 -3.12 15.63
N ILE A 138 10.68 -2.15 16.32
CA ILE A 138 10.92 -1.92 17.75
C ILE A 138 10.52 -3.15 18.57
N LEU A 139 9.36 -3.74 18.27
CA LEU A 139 8.89 -4.95 18.95
C LEU A 139 9.85 -6.12 18.72
N TYR A 140 10.32 -6.33 17.49
CA TYR A 140 11.28 -7.36 17.13
C TYR A 140 12.59 -7.22 17.92
N PHE A 141 13.19 -6.03 17.96
CA PHE A 141 14.42 -5.80 18.73
C PHE A 141 14.23 -6.02 20.23
N ARG A 142 13.07 -5.62 20.79
CA ARG A 142 12.73 -5.86 22.20
C ARG A 142 12.58 -7.36 22.49
N LEU A 143 11.86 -8.10 21.65
CA LEU A 143 11.69 -9.55 21.78
C LEU A 143 13.03 -10.28 21.62
N ARG A 144 13.87 -9.87 20.67
CA ARG A 144 15.21 -10.43 20.47
C ARG A 144 16.11 -10.20 21.68
N SER A 145 16.05 -9.01 22.30
CA SER A 145 16.78 -8.71 23.54
C SER A 145 16.32 -9.57 24.72
N ILE A 146 15.02 -9.83 24.84
CA ILE A 146 14.45 -10.72 25.88
C ILE A 146 14.86 -12.19 25.64
N LYS A 147 14.87 -12.65 24.38
CA LYS A 147 15.34 -14.01 24.02
C LYS A 147 16.82 -14.21 24.35
N LYS A 148 17.67 -13.20 24.15
CA LYS A 148 19.10 -13.24 24.51
C LYS A 148 19.37 -13.26 26.02
N SER A 149 18.38 -12.95 26.85
CA SER A 149 18.50 -12.91 28.31
C SER A 149 17.82 -14.09 29.02
N ARG A 150 17.49 -15.17 28.30
CA ARG A 150 17.10 -16.45 28.90
C ARG A 150 18.35 -17.28 29.19
N PRO A 151 18.74 -17.49 30.47
CA PRO A 151 19.70 -18.53 30.80
C PRO A 151 19.13 -19.91 30.42
N LYS A 152 20.01 -20.77 29.89
CA LYS A 152 19.68 -22.12 29.44
C LYS A 152 19.42 -23.00 30.66
N ASN A 153 18.22 -23.60 30.68
CA ASN A 153 17.78 -24.80 31.40
C ASN A 153 17.29 -24.66 32.86
N THR A 154 16.00 -24.94 33.09
CA THR A 154 15.53 -26.06 33.96
C THR A 154 14.05 -26.39 33.68
N ASN A 155 13.72 -27.69 33.77
CA ASN A 155 12.39 -28.30 33.78
C ASN A 155 11.37 -27.55 34.65
N ILE A 156 10.08 -27.63 34.30
CA ILE A 156 8.93 -27.97 35.19
C ILE A 156 7.63 -27.95 34.36
N ASP A 157 6.86 -29.03 34.53
CA ASP A 157 5.48 -29.23 34.10
C ASP A 157 4.53 -28.10 34.51
N SER A 158 3.51 -27.84 33.71
CA SER A 158 2.09 -27.75 34.14
C SER A 158 1.22 -27.02 33.11
N ASN A 159 0.40 -27.81 32.42
CA ASN A 159 -1.05 -27.68 32.36
C ASN A 159 -1.66 -26.31 32.76
N ILE A 160 -2.05 -25.48 31.78
CA ILE A 160 -3.15 -24.52 31.95
C ILE A 160 -4.02 -24.51 30.71
N SER A 161 -5.25 -24.95 30.94
CA SER A 161 -6.41 -24.91 30.09
C SER A 161 -6.88 -23.51 29.72
N SER A 162 -7.53 -23.45 28.55
CA SER A 162 -8.67 -22.58 28.18
C SER A 162 -8.45 -21.07 28.07
N ILE A 163 -8.56 -20.54 26.83
CA ILE A 163 -9.64 -19.60 26.46
C ILE A 163 -10.11 -19.93 25.03
N LYS A 164 -11.42 -20.16 24.90
CA LYS A 164 -12.16 -20.43 23.67
C LYS A 164 -12.85 -19.12 23.25
N MET A 165 -12.60 -18.63 22.04
CA MET A 165 -13.53 -17.80 21.26
C MET A 165 -13.01 -17.67 19.81
N ALA A 166 -13.80 -18.13 18.86
CA ALA A 166 -13.64 -17.96 17.40
C ALA A 166 -14.37 -16.65 16.97
N PRO A 167 -14.09 -16.09 15.77
CA PRO A 167 -14.51 -16.69 14.52
C PRO A 167 -13.41 -16.84 13.47
N GLN A 168 -13.67 -17.79 12.57
CA GLN A 168 -12.84 -18.34 11.51
C GLN A 168 -12.47 -17.30 10.43
N ALA A 169 -11.20 -17.31 10.00
CA ALA A 169 -10.74 -17.27 8.59
C ALA A 169 -9.27 -16.81 8.49
N ILE A 170 -8.34 -17.49 9.17
CA ILE A 170 -6.95 -17.55 8.71
C ILE A 170 -6.54 -19.01 8.90
N HIS A 171 -6.73 -19.80 7.85
CA HIS A 171 -6.21 -21.16 7.84
C HIS A 171 -4.69 -21.05 7.95
N ASP A 172 -4.16 -21.59 9.05
CA ASP A 172 -3.01 -22.48 9.00
C ASP A 172 -1.68 -21.84 8.53
N LEU A 173 -1.04 -21.07 9.41
CA LEU A 173 0.38 -20.69 9.30
C LEU A 173 1.21 -21.56 10.26
N GLU A 174 1.82 -22.61 9.74
CA GLU A 174 3.08 -23.11 10.30
C GLU A 174 4.05 -23.08 9.13
N ASP A 175 4.62 -21.90 8.90
CA ASP A 175 5.45 -21.62 7.73
C ASP A 175 6.88 -22.07 8.01
N LYS A 176 7.37 -23.01 7.21
CA LYS A 176 8.81 -23.13 7.04
C LYS A 176 9.21 -22.01 6.10
N THR A 177 10.06 -21.10 6.56
CA THR A 177 10.71 -20.09 5.71
C THR A 177 12.17 -20.49 5.52
N GLU A 178 12.65 -20.43 4.29
CA GLU A 178 14.03 -20.68 3.93
C GLU A 178 14.61 -19.43 3.26
N GLU A 179 15.69 -18.89 3.83
CA GLU A 179 16.48 -17.84 3.19
C GLU A 179 17.28 -18.44 2.03
N LEU A 180 17.19 -17.83 0.86
CA LEU A 180 17.93 -18.23 -0.33
C LEU A 180 19.25 -17.44 -0.42
N PRO A 181 20.22 -17.90 -1.24
CA PRO A 181 21.43 -17.13 -1.50
C PRO A 181 21.13 -15.71 -2.00
N GLU A 182 22.03 -14.78 -1.66
CA GLU A 182 21.92 -13.38 -2.07
C GLU A 182 21.75 -13.26 -3.60
N PHE A 183 20.80 -12.43 -4.00
CA PHE A 183 20.45 -12.18 -5.38
C PHE A 183 20.46 -10.67 -5.64
N GLY A 184 21.54 -10.17 -6.25
CA GLY A 184 21.68 -8.76 -6.63
C GLY A 184 21.54 -7.77 -5.46
N GLY A 185 22.05 -8.13 -4.28
CA GLY A 185 22.00 -7.30 -3.08
C GLY A 185 20.77 -7.51 -2.21
N THR A 186 19.84 -8.39 -2.60
CA THR A 186 18.67 -8.78 -1.81
C THR A 186 18.80 -10.22 -1.32
N THR A 187 18.07 -10.60 -0.27
CA THR A 187 18.03 -11.98 0.24
C THR A 187 16.63 -12.55 0.01
N PRO A 188 16.41 -13.29 -1.08
CA PRO A 188 15.12 -13.89 -1.39
C PRO A 188 14.67 -14.86 -0.30
N LEU A 189 13.36 -14.94 -0.09
CA LEU A 189 12.72 -15.85 0.86
C LEU A 189 11.86 -16.86 0.13
N LEU A 190 11.98 -18.12 0.54
CA LEU A 190 11.14 -19.19 0.08
C LEU A 190 10.21 -19.63 1.22
N ILE A 191 8.91 -19.45 1.03
CA ILE A 191 7.88 -19.72 2.03
C ILE A 191 7.11 -20.96 1.59
N TYR A 192 7.12 -21.99 2.44
CA TYR A 192 6.39 -23.23 2.20
C TYR A 192 5.04 -23.14 2.91
N LEU A 193 3.95 -23.09 2.13
CA LEU A 193 2.60 -22.98 2.65
C LEU A 193 2.04 -24.36 3.00
N LYS A 194 1.16 -24.42 4.01
CA LYS A 194 0.45 -25.66 4.37
C LYS A 194 -0.45 -26.20 3.25
N SER A 195 -0.85 -25.35 2.30
CA SER A 195 -1.57 -25.76 1.08
C SER A 195 -0.71 -26.61 0.14
N GLY A 196 0.62 -26.65 0.34
CA GLY A 196 1.56 -27.25 -0.60
C GLY A 196 2.10 -26.26 -1.63
N ALA A 197 1.57 -25.04 -1.67
CA ALA A 197 2.07 -23.96 -2.52
C ALA A 197 3.38 -23.38 -1.98
N LEU A 198 4.10 -22.70 -2.87
CA LEU A 198 5.40 -22.12 -2.62
C LEU A 198 5.41 -20.65 -3.01
N ASN A 199 5.73 -19.77 -2.07
CA ASN A 199 5.90 -18.35 -2.36
C ASN A 199 7.38 -18.02 -2.37
N LEU A 200 7.85 -17.46 -3.49
CA LEU A 200 9.15 -16.81 -3.58
C LEU A 200 8.92 -15.30 -3.41
N VAL A 201 9.49 -14.75 -2.33
CA VAL A 201 9.44 -13.32 -2.03
C VAL A 201 10.82 -12.74 -2.26
N MET A 202 10.92 -11.75 -3.14
CA MET A 202 12.20 -11.10 -3.42
C MET A 202 12.02 -9.68 -3.96
N GLU A 203 12.76 -8.75 -3.36
CA GLU A 203 12.98 -7.43 -3.94
C GLU A 203 13.82 -7.59 -5.21
N MET A 204 13.36 -7.00 -6.30
CA MET A 204 14.09 -7.00 -7.57
C MET A 204 15.36 -6.18 -7.41
N PRO A 205 16.54 -6.77 -7.67
CA PRO A 205 17.80 -6.06 -7.49
C PRO A 205 17.94 -4.92 -8.52
N PRO A 206 18.67 -3.85 -8.19
CA PRO A 206 18.99 -2.81 -9.15
C PRO A 206 19.77 -3.41 -10.33
N PHE A 207 19.31 -3.12 -11.55
CA PHE A 207 20.03 -3.49 -12.76
C PHE A 207 21.05 -2.40 -13.08
N TYR A 208 22.28 -2.80 -13.38
CA TYR A 208 23.35 -1.89 -13.79
C TYR A 208 23.73 -2.16 -15.25
N ASP A 209 24.02 -1.10 -16.00
CA ASP A 209 24.61 -1.21 -17.33
C ASP A 209 26.10 -1.63 -17.25
N ASP A 210 26.73 -1.89 -18.40
CA ASP A 210 28.16 -2.20 -18.50
C ASP A 210 29.08 -1.05 -18.01
N HIS A 211 28.52 0.12 -17.72
CA HIS A 211 29.20 1.29 -17.21
C HIS A 211 28.99 1.51 -15.70
N GLY A 212 28.22 0.64 -15.04
CA GLY A 212 27.94 0.71 -13.60
C GLY A 212 26.88 1.75 -13.21
N ASN A 213 26.10 2.28 -14.15
CA ASN A 213 25.00 3.18 -13.86
C ASN A 213 23.75 2.38 -13.46
N SER A 214 23.02 2.85 -12.44
CA SER A 214 21.71 2.29 -12.09
C SER A 214 20.75 2.52 -13.24
N ILE A 215 20.17 1.44 -13.75
CA ILE A 215 19.12 1.48 -14.75
C ILE A 215 17.81 1.50 -13.99
N ASP A 216 17.25 2.70 -13.79
CA ASP A 216 15.99 2.89 -13.10
C ASP A 216 14.84 2.98 -14.13
N GLY A 217 13.96 1.97 -14.17
CA GLY A 217 12.68 2.08 -14.90
C GLY A 217 12.06 0.75 -15.32
N ASP A 218 10.77 0.59 -15.04
CA ASP A 218 9.93 -0.52 -15.51
C ASP A 218 9.89 -0.60 -17.06
N ASP A 219 10.08 0.54 -17.73
CA ASP A 219 10.08 0.66 -19.20
C ASP A 219 11.42 0.22 -19.85
N ALA A 220 12.52 0.24 -19.08
CA ALA A 220 13.86 -0.08 -19.57
C ALA A 220 14.16 -1.58 -19.51
N PHE A 221 13.38 -2.36 -18.76
CA PHE A 221 13.60 -3.79 -18.51
C PHE A 221 12.29 -4.60 -18.59
N PRO A 222 11.84 -4.99 -19.81
CA PRO A 222 10.71 -5.91 -19.96
C PRO A 222 10.93 -7.26 -19.27
N GLU A 223 12.17 -7.61 -18.90
CA GLU A 223 12.49 -8.80 -18.09
C GLU A 223 11.79 -8.83 -16.73
N LEU A 224 11.42 -7.68 -16.16
CA LEU A 224 10.66 -7.63 -14.90
C LEU A 224 9.25 -8.21 -15.08
N TRP A 225 8.64 -7.97 -16.24
CA TRP A 225 7.34 -8.56 -16.60
C TRP A 225 7.47 -10.04 -16.95
N ASP A 226 8.60 -10.43 -17.54
CA ASP A 226 8.87 -11.82 -17.95
C ASP A 226 9.54 -12.67 -16.84
N PHE A 227 9.82 -12.12 -15.65
CA PHE A 227 10.62 -12.83 -14.64
C PHE A 227 9.91 -14.08 -14.09
N SER A 228 8.59 -14.00 -13.91
CA SER A 228 7.75 -15.16 -13.59
C SER A 228 7.82 -16.22 -14.69
N ASP A 229 7.82 -15.81 -15.95
CA ASP A 229 7.94 -16.72 -17.10
C ASP A 229 9.31 -17.40 -17.15
N LEU A 230 10.38 -16.70 -16.77
CA LEU A 230 11.73 -17.28 -16.69
C LEU A 230 11.84 -18.30 -15.56
N ILE A 231 11.27 -18.02 -14.38
CA ILE A 231 11.20 -19.00 -13.30
C ILE A 231 10.35 -20.20 -13.75
N ALA A 232 9.23 -19.96 -14.44
CA ALA A 232 8.37 -21.03 -14.94
C ALA A 232 9.06 -21.91 -15.99
N GLU A 233 9.79 -21.31 -16.93
CA GLU A 233 10.61 -21.98 -17.94
C GLU A 233 11.68 -22.85 -17.28
N PHE A 234 12.37 -22.33 -16.25
CA PHE A 234 13.46 -23.02 -15.57
C PHE A 234 13.00 -24.13 -14.63
N THR A 235 11.90 -23.90 -13.89
CA THR A 235 11.36 -24.87 -12.93
C THR A 235 10.47 -25.92 -13.61
N GLY A 236 9.87 -25.56 -14.76
CA GLY A 236 8.87 -26.37 -15.45
C GLY A 236 7.53 -26.42 -14.71
N VAL A 237 7.21 -25.37 -13.94
CA VAL A 237 5.98 -25.20 -13.15
C VAL A 237 5.46 -23.78 -13.39
N PRO A 238 4.14 -23.56 -13.54
CA PRO A 238 3.59 -22.21 -13.65
C PRO A 238 3.92 -21.35 -12.43
N VAL A 239 4.20 -20.07 -12.67
CA VAL A 239 4.49 -19.08 -11.64
C VAL A 239 3.61 -17.86 -11.88
N GLU A 240 2.84 -17.47 -10.88
CA GLU A 240 2.02 -16.25 -10.91
C GLU A 240 2.77 -15.09 -10.26
N HIS A 241 2.67 -13.91 -10.86
CA HIS A 241 3.25 -12.67 -10.35
C HIS A 241 2.11 -11.83 -9.75
N GLU A 242 1.93 -11.88 -8.43
CA GLU A 242 0.80 -11.22 -7.75
C GLU A 242 1.09 -9.76 -7.38
N ASP A 243 2.35 -9.43 -7.09
CA ASP A 243 2.85 -8.10 -6.75
C ASP A 243 4.34 -8.00 -7.13
N ARG A 244 4.94 -6.80 -7.17
CA ARG A 244 6.32 -6.55 -7.67
C ARG A 244 7.41 -7.43 -7.05
N GLU A 245 7.15 -8.05 -5.91
CA GLU A 245 8.11 -8.86 -5.14
C GLU A 245 7.59 -10.26 -4.80
N LEU A 246 6.39 -10.65 -5.25
CA LEU A 246 5.73 -11.89 -4.86
C LEU A 246 5.45 -12.79 -6.08
N PHE A 247 6.11 -13.95 -6.07
CA PHE A 247 5.93 -15.01 -7.05
C PHE A 247 5.29 -16.23 -6.39
N VAL A 248 4.11 -16.62 -6.87
CA VAL A 248 3.31 -17.71 -6.32
C VAL A 248 3.42 -18.94 -7.21
N ILE A 249 3.71 -20.08 -6.58
CA ILE A 249 3.83 -21.39 -7.23
C ILE A 249 2.82 -22.31 -6.56
N ASP A 250 1.62 -22.37 -7.13
CA ASP A 250 0.48 -23.05 -6.52
C ASP A 250 0.66 -24.59 -6.48
N HIS A 251 1.29 -25.16 -7.51
CA HIS A 251 1.47 -26.61 -7.66
C HIS A 251 2.95 -27.00 -7.89
N PRO A 252 3.83 -26.81 -6.90
CA PRO A 252 5.25 -27.10 -7.04
C PRO A 252 5.51 -28.61 -7.15
N LYS A 253 6.40 -29.00 -8.05
CA LYS A 253 7.04 -30.32 -8.04
C LYS A 253 8.02 -30.43 -6.87
N THR A 254 8.36 -31.65 -6.46
CA THR A 254 9.28 -31.91 -5.33
C THR A 254 10.66 -31.26 -5.48
N ASP A 255 11.12 -31.06 -6.72
CA ASP A 255 12.41 -30.45 -7.05
C ASP A 255 12.34 -28.94 -7.31
N THR A 256 11.16 -28.33 -7.22
CA THR A 256 10.93 -26.90 -7.51
C THR A 256 11.76 -25.98 -6.62
N PRO A 257 11.84 -26.18 -5.29
CA PRO A 257 12.68 -25.35 -4.42
C PRO A 257 14.15 -25.33 -4.83
N ASP A 258 14.70 -26.49 -5.20
CA ASP A 258 16.10 -26.61 -5.57
C ASP A 258 16.37 -25.99 -6.95
N LYS A 259 15.41 -26.08 -7.88
CA LYS A 259 15.48 -25.38 -9.16
C LYS A 259 15.41 -23.87 -9.00
N ILE A 260 14.59 -23.34 -8.10
CA ILE A 260 14.56 -21.89 -7.80
C ILE A 260 15.92 -21.43 -7.26
N LYS A 261 16.50 -22.19 -6.33
CA LYS A 261 17.85 -21.90 -5.80
C LYS A 261 18.90 -21.88 -6.90
N ALA A 262 18.88 -22.88 -7.79
CA ALA A 262 19.80 -22.96 -8.91
C ALA A 262 19.60 -21.82 -9.90
N PHE A 263 18.33 -21.48 -10.21
CA PHE A 263 17.96 -20.36 -11.07
C PHE A 263 18.56 -19.05 -10.55
N LEU A 264 18.28 -18.68 -9.29
CA LEU A 264 18.75 -17.42 -8.72
C LEU A 264 20.28 -17.35 -8.68
N LYS A 265 20.94 -18.46 -8.34
CA LYS A 265 22.41 -18.54 -8.28
C LYS A 265 23.08 -18.31 -9.63
N ASP A 266 22.50 -18.84 -10.71
CA ASP A 266 23.11 -18.78 -12.04
C ASP A 266 22.43 -17.79 -13.00
N TYR A 267 21.38 -17.08 -12.55
CA TYR A 267 20.63 -16.10 -13.32
C TYR A 267 21.53 -15.09 -14.05
N TRP A 268 22.44 -14.45 -13.32
CA TRP A 268 23.34 -13.44 -13.88
C TRP A 268 24.30 -14.00 -14.94
N LYS A 269 24.70 -15.27 -14.81
CA LYS A 269 25.55 -15.94 -15.80
C LYS A 269 24.75 -16.30 -17.06
N ASN A 270 23.52 -16.78 -16.85
CA ASN A 270 22.65 -17.36 -17.86
C ASN A 270 21.67 -16.37 -18.50
N ARG A 271 21.73 -15.09 -18.10
CA ARG A 271 20.90 -14.02 -18.66
C ARG A 271 20.96 -14.03 -20.18
N LYS A 272 19.79 -14.02 -20.85
CA LYS A 272 19.68 -14.20 -22.31
C LYS A 272 20.53 -13.13 -23.04
N PRO A 273 21.23 -13.44 -24.13
CA PRO A 273 22.08 -12.47 -24.85
C PRO A 273 21.34 -11.20 -25.30
N LYS A 274 20.04 -11.29 -25.63
CA LYS A 274 19.19 -10.13 -25.99
C LYS A 274 19.07 -9.08 -24.87
N TYR A 275 19.36 -9.48 -23.64
CA TYR A 275 19.29 -8.67 -22.44
C TYR A 275 20.68 -8.22 -21.97
N LYS A 276 21.74 -8.90 -22.41
CA LYS A 276 23.14 -8.52 -22.13
C LYS A 276 23.59 -7.25 -22.88
N ASN A 277 22.88 -6.84 -23.93
CA ASN A 277 23.31 -5.77 -24.85
C ASN A 277 22.35 -4.57 -24.92
N ILE A 278 21.53 -4.31 -23.90
CA ILE A 278 20.80 -3.04 -23.82
C ILE A 278 21.73 -2.06 -23.08
N SER A 279 22.63 -1.48 -23.88
CA SER A 279 23.60 -0.42 -23.55
C SER A 279 22.95 0.96 -23.61
#